data_AF-A0A533X3T2-F1
#
_entry.id   AF-A0A533X3T2-F1
#
_cell.length_a   1.000
_cell.length_b   1.000
_cell.length_c   1.000
_cell.angle_alpha   90.00
_cell.angle_beta   90.00
_cell.angle_gamma   90.00
#
_symmetry.space_group_name_H-M   'P 1'
#
loop_
_entity.id
_entity.type
_entity.pdbx_description
1 polymer ?
#
loop_
_entity_poly.entity_id
_entity_poly.type
_entity_poly.pdbx_seq_one_letter_code
_entity_poly.pdbx_strand_id
1 'polypeptide(L)'
;MTSGKFFNKGVMTKDTPHVGYVVRETDDKIVVFGEKDTRYDIPKSNVSFVSRNVLVDLPVKELVVYKTPRDAPLPTDKEVIGPDAEPMDLATYEGKYPKSLFNKGVRTEDEDHVGHIMMETDDKIVVYGHHDYRFDVPKSRIIAVGRNVILDMKYNDVFKYKVDRNAPLPTGDPVEKIAEYH
;
A
#
# COMPACT_ATOMS: atom_id res chain seq x y z
N MET A 1 1.41 0.13 -16.84
CA MET A 1 1.31 -1.07 -15.99
C MET A 1 -0.18 -1.22 -15.76
N THR A 2 -0.71 -2.43 -15.83
CA THR A 2 -2.12 -2.69 -15.58
C THR A 2 -2.19 -3.11 -14.14
N SER A 3 -2.93 -2.39 -13.32
CA SER A 3 -3.22 -2.82 -11.97
C SER A 3 -3.65 -4.25 -11.93
N GLY A 4 -3.18 -4.92 -10.90
CA GLY A 4 -3.66 -6.24 -10.58
C GLY A 4 -5.18 -6.25 -10.50
N LYS A 5 -5.80 -7.21 -11.19
CA LYS A 5 -7.23 -7.53 -11.12
C LYS A 5 -7.76 -7.56 -9.68
N PHE A 6 -6.89 -7.85 -8.72
CA PHE A 6 -7.25 -8.01 -7.32
C PHE A 6 -7.02 -6.78 -6.45
N PHE A 7 -6.41 -5.72 -6.96
CA PHE A 7 -6.04 -4.56 -6.17
C PHE A 7 -7.23 -3.98 -5.38
N ASN A 8 -6.98 -3.70 -4.09
CA ASN A 8 -7.94 -3.21 -3.09
C ASN A 8 -9.19 -4.08 -2.88
N LYS A 9 -9.23 -5.32 -3.41
CA LYS A 9 -10.28 -6.28 -3.05
C LYS A 9 -10.01 -6.86 -1.67
N GLY A 10 -11.08 -7.06 -0.90
CA GLY A 10 -11.02 -7.80 0.36
C GLY A 10 -10.66 -9.26 0.11
N VAL A 11 -9.84 -9.85 0.98
CA VAL A 11 -9.39 -11.24 0.90
C VAL A 11 -10.11 -12.06 1.94
N MET A 12 -10.66 -13.19 1.51
CA MET A 12 -11.36 -14.18 2.32
C MET A 12 -10.68 -15.53 2.19
N THR A 13 -10.86 -16.38 3.18
CA THR A 13 -10.39 -17.78 3.19
C THR A 13 -11.59 -18.72 3.32
N LYS A 14 -11.33 -20.03 3.30
CA LYS A 14 -12.38 -21.05 3.52
C LYS A 14 -13.11 -20.88 4.86
N ASP A 15 -12.42 -20.41 5.88
CA ASP A 15 -12.91 -20.38 7.26
C ASP A 15 -12.99 -18.98 7.88
N THR A 16 -12.48 -17.94 7.22
CA THR A 16 -12.53 -16.56 7.74
C THR A 16 -13.02 -15.55 6.68
N PRO A 17 -14.04 -14.73 7.02
CA PRO A 17 -14.67 -13.80 6.09
C PRO A 17 -13.83 -12.56 5.78
N HIS A 18 -12.74 -12.31 6.53
CA HIS A 18 -11.84 -11.19 6.30
C HIS A 18 -10.42 -11.53 6.76
N VAL A 19 -9.47 -11.47 5.82
CA VAL A 19 -8.03 -11.60 6.08
C VAL A 19 -7.31 -10.27 5.94
N GLY A 20 -7.79 -9.41 5.03
CA GLY A 20 -7.16 -8.14 4.70
C GLY A 20 -7.53 -7.68 3.30
N TYR A 21 -6.72 -6.81 2.72
CA TYR A 21 -6.91 -6.28 1.37
C TYR A 21 -5.67 -6.49 0.52
N VAL A 22 -5.89 -6.77 -0.77
CA VAL A 22 -4.79 -6.84 -1.72
C VAL A 22 -4.22 -5.44 -1.95
N VAL A 23 -2.92 -5.29 -1.70
CA VAL A 23 -2.18 -4.03 -1.93
C VAL A 23 -1.24 -4.11 -3.12
N ARG A 24 -0.95 -5.31 -3.61
CA ARG A 24 -0.16 -5.52 -4.82
C ARG A 24 -0.47 -6.86 -5.46
N GLU A 25 -0.33 -6.92 -6.77
CA GLU A 25 -0.32 -8.14 -7.56
C GLU A 25 0.99 -8.18 -8.34
N THR A 26 1.66 -9.33 -8.33
CA THR A 26 2.76 -9.66 -9.24
C THR A 26 2.27 -10.72 -10.22
N ASP A 27 3.12 -11.25 -11.09
CA ASP A 27 2.69 -12.30 -12.02
C ASP A 27 2.20 -13.57 -11.28
N ASP A 28 2.86 -13.95 -10.19
CA ASP A 28 2.70 -15.23 -9.49
C ASP A 28 1.93 -15.17 -8.15
N LYS A 29 1.84 -14.00 -7.51
CA LYS A 29 1.24 -13.86 -6.17
C LYS A 29 0.42 -12.58 -6.01
N ILE A 30 -0.40 -12.57 -4.97
CA ILE A 30 -1.03 -11.37 -4.42
C ILE A 30 -0.39 -11.03 -3.09
N VAL A 31 -0.17 -9.75 -2.83
CA VAL A 31 0.25 -9.25 -1.54
C VAL A 31 -0.96 -8.74 -0.80
N VAL A 32 -1.23 -9.32 0.36
CA VAL A 32 -2.38 -9.00 1.20
C VAL A 32 -1.88 -8.36 2.47
N PHE A 33 -2.38 -7.16 2.75
CA PHE A 33 -2.19 -6.49 4.03
C PHE A 33 -3.39 -6.80 4.91
N GLY A 34 -3.15 -7.53 5.99
CA GLY A 34 -4.15 -7.88 7.00
C GLY A 34 -4.08 -7.01 8.25
N GLU A 35 -4.89 -7.37 9.23
CA GLU A 35 -4.91 -6.71 10.53
C GLU A 35 -3.61 -6.92 11.32
N LYS A 36 -3.36 -6.03 12.29
CA LYS A 36 -2.22 -6.10 13.24
C LYS A 36 -0.86 -6.24 12.54
N ASP A 37 -0.62 -5.39 11.55
CA ASP A 37 0.66 -5.34 10.83
C ASP A 37 1.04 -6.67 10.12
N THR A 38 0.03 -7.45 9.73
CA THR A 38 0.27 -8.69 8.99
C THR A 38 0.33 -8.45 7.50
N ARG A 39 1.27 -9.11 6.82
CA ARG A 39 1.34 -9.20 5.36
C ARG A 39 1.43 -10.67 4.96
N TYR A 40 0.69 -11.04 3.92
CA TYR A 40 0.74 -12.35 3.30
C TYR A 40 1.06 -12.22 1.82
N ASP A 41 2.09 -12.92 1.36
CA ASP A 41 2.44 -13.03 -0.06
C ASP A 41 1.88 -14.35 -0.59
N ILE A 42 0.61 -14.34 -0.99
CA ILE A 42 -0.18 -15.55 -1.31
C ILE A 42 -0.03 -15.89 -2.80
N PRO A 43 0.45 -17.09 -3.16
CA PRO A 43 0.49 -17.54 -4.55
C PRO A 43 -0.89 -17.51 -5.20
N LYS A 44 -0.98 -17.04 -6.45
CA LYS A 44 -2.24 -17.03 -7.21
C LYS A 44 -2.79 -18.44 -7.46
N SER A 45 -1.94 -19.47 -7.41
CA SER A 45 -2.38 -20.88 -7.47
C SER A 45 -3.37 -21.24 -6.35
N ASN A 46 -3.35 -20.50 -5.24
CA ASN A 46 -4.25 -20.69 -4.11
C ASN A 46 -5.50 -19.80 -4.19
N VAL A 47 -5.68 -19.01 -5.23
CA VAL A 47 -6.87 -18.15 -5.41
C VAL A 47 -7.93 -18.91 -6.23
N SER A 48 -9.10 -19.17 -5.62
CA SER A 48 -10.15 -20.01 -6.24
C SER A 48 -11.29 -19.23 -6.89
N PHE A 49 -11.69 -18.09 -6.33
CA PHE A 49 -12.82 -17.30 -6.83
C PHE A 49 -12.61 -15.80 -6.64
N VAL A 50 -13.12 -15.00 -7.60
CA VAL A 50 -12.96 -13.55 -7.61
C VAL A 50 -14.27 -12.91 -8.03
N SER A 51 -14.89 -12.15 -7.11
CA SER A 51 -15.97 -11.21 -7.45
C SER A 51 -15.68 -9.84 -6.84
N ARG A 52 -16.46 -9.40 -5.85
CA ARG A 52 -16.16 -8.25 -5.00
C ARG A 52 -14.92 -8.49 -4.14
N ASN A 53 -14.74 -9.72 -3.66
CA ASN A 53 -13.61 -10.16 -2.84
C ASN A 53 -12.80 -11.26 -3.56
N VAL A 54 -11.59 -11.48 -3.08
CA VAL A 54 -10.69 -12.59 -3.47
C VAL A 54 -10.88 -13.72 -2.47
N LEU A 55 -11.21 -14.92 -2.96
CA LEU A 55 -11.28 -16.13 -2.15
C LEU A 55 -9.99 -16.93 -2.31
N VAL A 56 -9.33 -17.20 -1.19
CA VAL A 56 -8.17 -18.07 -1.11
C VAL A 56 -8.63 -19.46 -0.66
N ASP A 57 -8.21 -20.50 -1.39
CA ASP A 57 -8.59 -21.89 -1.18
C ASP A 57 -7.86 -22.57 0.00
N LEU A 58 -7.45 -21.78 0.99
CA LEU A 58 -6.74 -22.22 2.18
C LEU A 58 -7.46 -21.71 3.43
N PRO A 59 -7.42 -22.44 4.56
CA PRO A 59 -7.81 -21.90 5.86
C PRO A 59 -6.77 -20.90 6.39
N VAL A 60 -7.16 -19.98 7.27
CA VAL A 60 -6.24 -18.94 7.81
C VAL A 60 -5.00 -19.53 8.49
N LYS A 61 -5.12 -20.69 9.14
CA LYS A 61 -3.98 -21.36 9.79
C LYS A 61 -2.88 -21.73 8.80
N GLU A 62 -3.25 -22.05 7.57
CA GLU A 62 -2.31 -22.40 6.51
C GLU A 62 -1.71 -21.14 5.84
N LEU A 63 -2.36 -19.98 5.94
CA LEU A 63 -1.79 -18.72 5.44
C LEU A 63 -0.53 -18.27 6.17
N VAL A 64 -0.29 -18.75 7.39
CA VAL A 64 0.86 -18.37 8.22
C VAL A 64 2.19 -18.65 7.50
N VAL A 65 2.25 -19.65 6.62
CA VAL A 65 3.47 -19.98 5.85
C VAL A 65 3.83 -18.90 4.82
N TYR A 66 2.86 -18.08 4.43
CA TYR A 66 3.03 -16.98 3.48
C TYR A 66 3.23 -15.63 4.16
N LYS A 67 3.39 -15.62 5.49
CA LYS A 67 3.56 -14.40 6.26
C LYS A 67 4.93 -13.77 5.98
N THR A 68 4.91 -12.49 5.61
CA THR A 68 6.10 -11.67 5.33
C THR A 68 6.07 -10.45 6.26
N PRO A 69 7.21 -9.87 6.67
CA PRO A 69 7.21 -8.57 7.35
C PRO A 69 6.53 -7.51 6.47
N ARG A 70 5.62 -6.71 7.04
CA ARG A 70 4.82 -5.73 6.27
C ARG A 70 5.67 -4.62 5.67
N ASP A 71 6.73 -4.27 6.37
CA ASP A 71 7.79 -3.30 6.08
C ASP A 71 8.86 -3.83 5.12
N ALA A 72 8.85 -5.13 4.81
CA ALA A 72 9.67 -5.65 3.72
C ALA A 72 9.25 -5.01 2.39
N PRO A 73 10.17 -4.79 1.43
CA PRO A 73 9.81 -4.32 0.10
C PRO A 73 8.69 -5.17 -0.51
N LEU A 74 7.71 -4.53 -1.17
CA LEU A 74 6.72 -5.29 -1.91
C LEU A 74 7.39 -5.97 -3.11
N PRO A 75 7.03 -7.23 -3.43
CA PRO A 75 7.62 -7.95 -4.53
C PRO A 75 7.25 -7.25 -5.84
N THR A 76 8.19 -7.23 -6.77
CA THR A 76 8.05 -6.50 -8.04
C THR A 76 8.54 -7.38 -9.18
N ASP A 77 7.79 -7.41 -10.28
CA ASP A 77 8.21 -8.14 -11.49
C ASP A 77 9.34 -7.42 -12.25
N LYS A 78 9.68 -6.18 -11.82
CA LYS A 78 10.77 -5.36 -12.39
C LYS A 78 11.91 -5.20 -11.41
N GLU A 79 13.14 -5.37 -11.88
CA GLU A 79 14.36 -5.16 -11.07
C GLU A 79 14.39 -3.78 -10.40
N VAL A 80 14.67 -3.78 -9.09
CA VAL A 80 14.87 -2.56 -8.30
C VAL A 80 16.28 -2.05 -8.56
N ILE A 81 16.41 -0.94 -9.28
CA ILE A 81 17.66 -0.18 -9.37
C ILE A 81 17.98 0.34 -7.96
N GLY A 82 19.21 0.09 -7.51
CA GLY A 82 19.69 0.04 -6.12
C GLY A 82 19.65 1.32 -5.26
N PRO A 83 20.25 1.27 -4.05
CA PRO A 83 19.82 2.03 -2.88
C PRO A 83 20.71 3.25 -2.55
N ASP A 84 20.96 4.16 -3.49
CA ASP A 84 21.82 5.34 -3.22
C ASP A 84 21.14 6.66 -3.66
N ALA A 85 19.91 6.90 -3.21
CA ALA A 85 19.27 8.20 -3.40
C ALA A 85 19.42 9.04 -2.13
N GLU A 86 20.24 10.10 -2.21
CA GLU A 86 20.31 11.14 -1.18
C GLU A 86 18.94 11.80 -0.97
N PRO A 87 18.63 12.31 0.25
CA PRO A 87 17.39 13.00 0.52
C PRO A 87 17.23 14.19 -0.45
N MET A 88 16.22 14.11 -1.32
CA MET A 88 15.91 15.16 -2.29
C MET A 88 14.62 15.89 -1.91
N ASP A 89 14.60 17.17 -2.23
CA ASP A 89 13.39 18.00 -2.27
C ASP A 89 12.37 17.42 -3.29
N LEU A 90 11.08 17.46 -2.97
CA LEU A 90 9.98 16.97 -3.82
C LEU A 90 10.04 17.57 -5.22
N ALA A 91 10.34 18.87 -5.32
CA ALA A 91 10.46 19.58 -6.60
C ALA A 91 11.67 19.08 -7.43
N THR A 92 12.68 18.51 -6.77
CA THR A 92 13.84 17.89 -7.44
C THR A 92 13.53 16.45 -7.87
N TYR A 93 12.63 15.77 -7.16
CA TYR A 93 12.16 14.41 -7.48
C TYR A 93 11.14 14.43 -8.64
N GLU A 94 10.24 15.41 -8.66
CA GLU A 94 9.27 15.69 -9.73
C GLU A 94 10.00 16.19 -10.99
N GLY A 95 10.57 15.26 -11.77
CA GLY A 95 11.18 15.53 -13.07
C GLY A 95 12.39 14.66 -13.41
N LYS A 96 13.10 14.13 -12.41
CA LYS A 96 14.32 13.33 -12.62
C LYS A 96 14.07 11.82 -12.68
N TYR A 97 12.95 11.35 -12.10
CA TYR A 97 12.52 9.96 -12.21
C TYR A 97 11.02 9.91 -12.55
N PRO A 98 10.61 9.18 -13.60
CA PRO A 98 9.18 8.99 -13.94
C PRO A 98 8.46 8.06 -12.94
N LYS A 99 9.00 7.88 -11.74
CA LYS A 99 8.50 6.93 -10.74
C LYS A 99 7.66 7.68 -9.72
N SER A 100 6.34 7.50 -9.83
CA SER A 100 5.35 7.90 -8.83
C SER A 100 5.80 7.55 -7.41
N LEU A 101 5.33 8.32 -6.43
CA LEU A 101 5.44 7.99 -5.00
C LEU A 101 4.72 6.70 -4.62
N PHE A 102 3.93 6.13 -5.54
CA PHE A 102 3.26 4.85 -5.39
C PHE A 102 4.16 3.79 -4.75
N ASN A 103 3.62 3.18 -3.71
CA ASN A 103 4.19 2.10 -2.94
C ASN A 103 5.52 2.44 -2.24
N LYS A 104 5.89 3.71 -2.09
CA LYS A 104 6.91 4.10 -1.11
C LYS A 104 6.35 3.97 0.30
N GLY A 105 7.18 3.49 1.22
CA GLY A 105 6.86 3.50 2.65
C GLY A 105 6.80 4.94 3.16
N VAL A 106 5.87 5.23 4.07
CA VAL A 106 5.70 6.52 4.72
C VAL A 106 6.10 6.36 6.17
N ARG A 107 6.98 7.22 6.64
CA ARG A 107 7.43 7.27 8.03
C ARG A 107 7.24 8.68 8.57
N THR A 108 7.11 8.75 9.88
CA THR A 108 7.06 10.00 10.64
C THR A 108 8.46 10.49 10.97
N GLU A 109 8.58 11.69 11.55
CA GLU A 109 9.89 12.29 11.89
C GLU A 109 10.68 11.44 12.90
N ASP A 110 9.96 10.68 13.75
CA ASP A 110 10.46 9.71 14.71
C ASP A 110 10.71 8.32 14.09
N GLU A 111 10.71 8.22 12.76
CA GLU A 111 10.91 7.01 11.95
C GLU A 111 9.85 5.91 12.12
N ASP A 112 8.75 6.19 12.84
CA ASP A 112 7.63 5.26 12.96
C ASP A 112 6.95 5.07 11.61
N HIS A 113 6.75 3.82 11.24
CA HIS A 113 6.19 3.45 9.94
C HIS A 113 4.67 3.64 9.94
N VAL A 114 4.19 4.51 9.06
CA VAL A 114 2.77 4.85 8.91
C VAL A 114 2.05 3.86 8.00
N GLY A 115 2.66 3.53 6.86
CA GLY A 115 2.02 2.77 5.81
C GLY A 115 2.68 2.97 4.45
N HIS A 116 1.97 2.63 3.39
CA HIS A 116 2.48 2.78 2.02
C HIS A 116 1.58 3.69 1.19
N ILE A 117 2.19 4.49 0.31
CA ILE A 117 1.46 5.38 -0.59
C ILE A 117 0.72 4.53 -1.63
N MET A 118 -0.59 4.74 -1.76
CA MET A 118 -1.45 4.09 -2.76
C MET A 118 -1.77 4.98 -3.93
N MET A 119 -1.73 6.30 -3.73
CA MET A 119 -2.02 7.29 -4.75
C MET A 119 -1.39 8.62 -4.33
N GLU A 120 -1.07 9.45 -5.31
CA GLU A 120 -0.74 10.86 -5.10
C GLU A 120 -1.63 11.73 -5.98
N THR A 121 -2.03 12.88 -5.44
CA THR A 121 -2.60 14.00 -6.19
C THR A 121 -1.58 15.12 -6.24
N ASP A 122 -1.97 16.25 -6.84
CA ASP A 122 -1.13 17.45 -6.86
C ASP A 122 -0.80 17.96 -5.45
N ASP A 123 -1.70 17.77 -4.47
CA ASP A 123 -1.62 18.35 -3.13
C ASP A 123 -1.53 17.34 -1.98
N LYS A 124 -1.81 16.05 -2.22
CA LYS A 124 -1.89 15.01 -1.17
C LYS A 124 -1.29 13.68 -1.61
N ILE A 125 -0.93 12.87 -0.61
CA ILE A 125 -0.67 11.44 -0.75
C ILE A 125 -1.74 10.65 0.01
N VAL A 126 -2.22 9.57 -0.59
CA VAL A 126 -3.11 8.61 0.06
C VAL A 126 -2.26 7.47 0.59
N VAL A 127 -2.30 7.24 1.90
CA VAL A 127 -1.46 6.26 2.60
C VAL A 127 -2.32 5.18 3.23
N TYR A 128 -2.03 3.91 2.95
CA TYR A 128 -2.67 2.76 3.61
C TYR A 128 -1.78 2.22 4.74
N GLY A 129 -2.27 2.31 5.96
CA GLY A 129 -1.57 1.95 7.20
C GLY A 129 -1.85 0.54 7.73
N HIS A 130 -1.37 0.27 8.95
CA HIS A 130 -1.25 -1.07 9.58
C HIS A 130 -2.56 -1.74 10.03
N HIS A 131 -3.65 -0.97 10.13
CA HIS A 131 -4.96 -1.42 10.60
C HIS A 131 -6.08 -1.08 9.62
N ASP A 132 -5.76 -1.24 8.33
CA ASP A 132 -6.62 -0.81 7.23
C ASP A 132 -7.00 0.66 7.26
N TYR A 133 -6.23 1.47 8.00
CA TYR A 133 -6.37 2.90 8.02
C TYR A 133 -5.97 3.49 6.68
N ARG A 134 -6.77 4.46 6.24
CA ARG A 134 -6.41 5.35 5.15
C ARG A 134 -6.12 6.72 5.73
N PHE A 135 -5.03 7.31 5.29
CA PHE A 135 -4.67 8.69 5.60
C PHE A 135 -4.53 9.48 4.31
N ASP A 136 -5.20 10.62 4.24
CA ASP A 136 -5.05 11.56 3.13
C ASP A 136 -4.16 12.71 3.61
N VAL A 137 -2.85 12.55 3.44
CA VAL A 137 -1.84 13.44 4.02
C VAL A 137 -1.43 14.50 2.99
N PRO A 138 -1.46 15.80 3.33
CA PRO A 138 -0.97 16.86 2.43
C PRO A 138 0.50 16.66 2.08
N LYS A 139 0.88 16.88 0.82
CA LYS A 139 2.29 16.87 0.38
C LYS A 139 3.12 17.92 1.10
N SER A 140 2.51 19.02 1.58
CA SER A 140 3.18 20.03 2.41
C SER A 140 3.69 19.51 3.75
N ARG A 141 3.27 18.31 4.17
CA ARG A 141 3.75 17.61 5.35
C ARG A 141 4.94 16.71 5.08
N ILE A 142 5.38 16.58 3.85
CA ILE A 142 6.53 15.75 3.49
C ILE A 142 7.80 16.60 3.59
N ILE A 143 8.79 16.11 4.34
CA ILE A 143 10.09 16.80 4.52
C ILE A 143 11.24 16.12 3.79
N ALA A 144 11.10 14.84 3.44
CA ALA A 144 12.10 14.13 2.65
C ALA A 144 11.46 13.02 1.83
N VAL A 145 11.98 12.82 0.62
CA VAL A 145 11.63 11.70 -0.24
C VAL A 145 12.92 10.97 -0.65
N GLY A 146 12.98 9.67 -0.31
CA GLY A 146 14.06 8.78 -0.70
C GLY A 146 13.52 7.37 -0.90
N ARG A 147 14.09 6.38 -0.20
CA ARG A 147 13.50 5.03 -0.10
C ARG A 147 12.10 5.06 0.52
N ASN A 148 11.91 5.94 1.50
CA ASN A 148 10.65 6.24 2.15
C ASN A 148 10.33 7.73 2.00
N VAL A 149 9.08 8.09 2.25
CA VAL A 149 8.61 9.46 2.43
C VAL A 149 8.58 9.75 3.92
N ILE A 150 9.18 10.86 4.35
CA ILE A 150 9.24 11.27 5.77
C ILE A 150 8.30 12.45 5.99
N LEU A 151 7.45 12.36 7.02
CA LEU A 151 6.50 13.40 7.40
C LEU A 151 7.03 14.29 8.54
N ASP A 152 6.71 15.59 8.51
CA ASP A 152 6.98 16.60 9.55
C ASP A 152 6.09 16.48 10.79
N MET A 153 5.77 15.26 11.20
CA MET A 153 4.86 15.03 12.32
C MET A 153 5.15 13.70 13.01
N LYS A 154 4.76 13.60 14.28
CA LYS A 154 4.81 12.36 15.05
C LYS A 154 3.70 11.41 14.65
N TYR A 155 3.89 10.11 14.93
CA TYR A 155 2.91 9.06 14.57
C TYR A 155 1.46 9.39 14.98
N ASN A 156 1.24 9.87 16.20
CA ASN A 156 -0.11 10.21 16.68
C ASN A 156 -0.76 11.37 15.92
N ASP A 157 0.03 12.30 15.37
CA ASP A 157 -0.50 13.44 14.63
C ASP A 157 -0.99 13.04 13.23
N VAL A 158 -0.51 11.92 12.68
CA VAL A 158 -0.97 11.36 11.40
C VAL A 158 -2.47 11.04 11.44
N PHE A 159 -3.00 10.66 12.61
CA PHE A 159 -4.42 10.33 12.78
C PHE A 159 -5.37 11.50 12.53
N LYS A 160 -4.88 12.75 12.52
CA LYS A 160 -5.65 13.93 12.08
C LYS A 160 -6.05 13.85 10.61
N TYR A 161 -5.30 13.10 9.81
CA TYR A 161 -5.52 12.89 8.38
C TYR A 161 -6.26 11.59 8.08
N LYS A 162 -6.71 10.87 9.11
CA LYS A 162 -7.44 9.62 8.95
C LYS A 162 -8.79 9.89 8.28
N VAL A 163 -9.07 9.14 7.24
CA VAL A 163 -10.37 9.15 6.55
C VAL A 163 -10.97 7.74 6.55
N ASP A 164 -12.26 7.64 6.26
CA ASP A 164 -12.86 6.34 5.99
C ASP A 164 -12.15 5.71 4.78
N ARG A 165 -11.78 4.43 4.88
CA ARG A 165 -11.02 3.74 3.83
C ARG A 165 -11.78 3.73 2.50
N ASN A 166 -13.11 3.63 2.56
CA ASN A 166 -14.00 3.53 1.40
C ASN A 166 -14.56 4.88 0.97
N ALA A 167 -14.23 5.98 1.65
CA ALA A 167 -14.58 7.33 1.19
C ALA A 167 -14.03 7.57 -0.22
N PRO A 168 -14.64 8.44 -1.03
CA PRO A 168 -14.06 8.83 -2.31
C PRO A 168 -12.60 9.27 -2.20
N LEU A 169 -11.83 9.04 -3.26
CA LEU A 169 -10.46 9.53 -3.40
C LEU A 169 -10.44 11.06 -3.35
N PRO A 170 -9.28 11.68 -3.06
CA PRO A 170 -9.16 13.14 -3.13
C PRO A 170 -9.49 13.72 -4.51
N THR A 171 -9.44 12.93 -5.58
CA THR A 171 -9.90 13.31 -6.93
C THR A 171 -11.43 13.32 -7.09
N GLY A 172 -12.18 12.81 -6.11
CA GLY A 172 -13.62 12.58 -6.17
C GLY A 172 -14.01 11.22 -6.76
N ASP A 173 -13.04 10.47 -7.30
CA ASP A 173 -13.27 9.13 -7.83
C ASP A 173 -13.56 8.11 -6.72
N PRO A 174 -14.33 7.05 -7.02
CA PRO A 174 -14.54 5.97 -6.07
C PRO A 174 -13.25 5.14 -5.90
N VAL A 175 -13.04 4.54 -4.73
CA VAL A 175 -11.79 3.83 -4.37
C VAL A 175 -11.48 2.61 -5.23
N GLU A 176 -12.47 2.10 -5.94
CA GLU A 176 -12.31 1.03 -6.92
C GLU A 176 -11.44 1.47 -8.11
N LYS A 177 -11.44 2.77 -8.44
CA LYS A 177 -10.63 3.31 -9.53
C LYS A 177 -9.15 3.40 -9.20
N ILE A 178 -8.70 3.19 -7.96
CA ILE A 178 -7.26 3.20 -7.62
C ILE A 178 -6.50 2.19 -8.49
N ALA A 179 -7.13 1.06 -8.81
CA ALA A 179 -6.59 0.09 -9.74
C ALA A 179 -6.28 0.76 -11.11
N GLU A 180 -7.13 1.62 -11.65
CA GLU A 180 -6.93 2.16 -13.00
C GLU A 180 -5.73 3.13 -13.13
N TYR A 181 -5.17 3.64 -12.02
CA TYR A 181 -4.07 4.61 -12.04
C TYR A 181 -2.65 3.99 -12.09
N HIS A 182 -2.52 2.67 -11.95
CA HIS A 182 -1.23 1.96 -11.87
C HIS A 182 -1.22 0.67 -12.70
#